data_AF-A0A3M1LCM5-F1
#
_entry.id   AF-A0A3M1LCM5-F1
#
_cell.length_a   1.000
_cell.length_b   1.000
_cell.length_c   1.000
_cell.angle_alpha   90.00
_cell.angle_beta   90.00
_cell.angle_gamma   90.00
#
_symmetry.space_group_name_H-M   'P 1'
#
loop_
_entity.id
_entity.type
_entity.pdbx_description
1 polymer ?
#
loop_
_entity_poly.entity_id
_entity_poly.type
_entity_poly.pdbx_seq_one_letter_code
_entity_poly.pdbx_strand_id
1 'polypeptide(L)' 'PRHPRRPDNIITRMIRGMVPRRQPKGIKAMKRLRVYIGVPEEYANTKAIQIEDAKIRKPVAYYTTIYEIARLIGWEP' A
#
# COMPACT_ATOMS: atom_id res chain seq x y z
N PRO A 1 -1.14 -15.18 13.50
CA PRO A 1 -0.78 -13.97 12.71
C PRO A 1 -1.55 -13.97 11.38
N ARG A 2 -2.31 -12.92 11.04
CA ARG A 2 -3.13 -12.92 9.81
C ARG A 2 -2.32 -12.43 8.62
N HIS A 3 -1.88 -13.31 7.72
CA HIS A 3 -1.11 -12.94 6.53
C HIS A 3 -2.04 -12.40 5.43
N PRO A 4 -2.04 -11.07 5.15
CA PRO A 4 -2.86 -10.53 4.07
C PRO A 4 -2.29 -10.97 2.72
N ARG A 5 -3.16 -11.38 1.81
CA ARG A 5 -2.80 -11.72 0.42
C ARG A 5 -3.12 -10.59 -0.56
N ARG A 6 -4.17 -9.82 -0.27
CA ARG A 6 -4.62 -8.69 -1.09
C ARG A 6 -3.61 -7.53 -1.00
N PRO A 7 -3.18 -6.91 -2.14
CA PRO A 7 -2.07 -5.95 -2.17
C PRO A 7 -2.31 -4.68 -1.35
N ASP A 8 -3.54 -4.17 -1.35
CA ASP A 8 -4.00 -3.06 -0.50
C ASP A 8 -3.72 -3.32 1.01
N ASN A 9 -4.01 -4.53 1.46
CA ASN A 9 -3.86 -4.96 2.85
C ASN A 9 -2.40 -5.25 3.19
N ILE A 10 -1.59 -5.69 2.22
CA ILE A 10 -0.14 -5.83 2.37
C ILE A 10 0.47 -4.45 2.67
N ILE A 11 0.19 -3.44 1.84
CA ILE A 11 0.67 -2.07 2.03
C ILE A 11 0.16 -1.49 3.35
N THR A 12 -1.13 -1.64 3.64
CA THR A 12 -1.72 -1.17 4.90
C THR A 12 -1.03 -1.82 6.10
N ARG A 13 -0.70 -3.11 6.02
CA ARG A 13 0.03 -3.82 7.08
C ARG A 13 1.47 -3.32 7.22
N MET A 14 2.16 -3.01 6.13
CA MET A 14 3.51 -2.43 6.15
C MET A 14 3.51 -1.07 6.86
N ILE A 15 2.63 -0.15 6.45
CA ILE A 15 2.52 1.19 7.05
C ILE A 15 2.13 1.09 8.52
N ARG A 16 1.26 0.14 8.87
CA ARG A 16 0.89 -0.13 10.27
C ARG A 16 2.06 -0.60 11.14
N GLY A 17 3.10 -1.18 10.56
CA GLY A 17 4.33 -1.53 11.27
C GLY A 17 5.21 -0.31 11.57
N MET A 18 5.06 0.78 10.81
CA MET A 18 5.84 2.02 10.94
C MET A 18 5.20 3.03 11.91
N VAL A 19 3.99 2.76 12.40
CA VAL A 19 3.21 3.69 13.24
C VAL A 19 2.91 3.04 14.61
N PRO A 20 2.84 3.81 15.72
CA PRO A 20 2.50 3.28 17.04
C PRO A 20 1.10 2.64 17.13
N ARG A 21 1.00 1.36 16.79
CA ARG A 21 -0.28 0.63 16.61
C ARG A 21 -1.19 0.62 17.84
N ARG A 22 -0.63 0.61 19.04
CA ARG A 22 -1.38 0.51 20.31
C ARG A 22 -1.74 1.87 20.92
N GLN A 23 -1.09 2.95 20.48
CA GLN A 23 -1.32 4.27 21.03
C GLN A 23 -2.48 4.97 20.31
N PRO A 24 -3.28 5.80 21.01
CA PRO A 24 -4.37 6.56 20.40
C PRO A 24 -3.93 7.41 19.19
N LYS A 25 -2.72 8.00 19.25
CA LYS A 25 -2.14 8.77 18.15
C LYS A 25 -1.96 7.94 16.88
N GLY A 26 -1.40 6.73 17.01
CA GLY A 26 -1.18 5.85 15.86
C GLY A 26 -2.48 5.25 15.32
N ILE A 27 -3.44 4.94 16.19
CA ILE A 27 -4.79 4.52 15.77
C ILE A 27 -5.46 5.65 14.96
N LYS A 28 -5.40 6.90 15.43
CA LYS A 28 -5.94 8.06 14.69
C LYS A 28 -5.22 8.27 13.36
N ALA A 29 -3.90 8.11 13.30
CA ALA A 29 -3.14 8.22 12.05
C ALA A 29 -3.55 7.14 11.04
N MET A 30 -3.69 5.89 11.47
CA MET A 30 -4.11 4.78 10.61
C MET A 30 -5.52 4.99 10.03
N LYS A 31 -6.43 5.61 10.78
CA LYS A 31 -7.79 5.93 10.28
C LYS A 31 -7.80 6.95 9.14
N ARG A 32 -6.75 7.76 8.98
CA ARG A 32 -6.64 8.75 7.89
C ARG A 32 -6.15 8.13 6.59
N LEU A 33 -5.48 6.99 6.67
CA LEU A 33 -4.94 6.29 5.51
C LEU A 33 -6.06 5.48 4.84
N ARG A 34 -6.21 5.67 3.53
CA ARG A 34 -7.04 4.80 2.66
C ARG A 34 -6.15 4.29 1.53
N VAL A 35 -6.18 2.99 1.29
CA VAL A 35 -5.39 2.32 0.25
C VAL A 35 -6.35 1.57 -0.65
N TYR A 36 -6.18 1.76 -1.97
CA TYR A 36 -7.05 1.18 -2.99
C TYR A 36 -6.23 0.37 -3.99
N ILE A 37 -6.89 -0.57 -4.65
CA ILE A 37 -6.37 -1.27 -5.82
C ILE A 37 -6.98 -0.58 -7.03
N GLY A 38 -6.15 0.03 -7.87
CA GLY A 38 -6.62 0.97 -8.89
C GLY A 38 -7.03 2.32 -8.29
N VAL A 39 -7.65 3.15 -9.12
CA VAL A 39 -8.12 4.49 -8.75
C VAL A 39 -9.65 4.47 -8.70
N PRO A 40 -10.27 4.70 -7.53
CA PRO A 40 -11.73 4.81 -7.45
C PRO A 40 -12.25 6.00 -8.28
N GLU A 41 -13.46 5.89 -8.80
CA GLU A 41 -14.08 6.91 -9.66
C GLU A 41 -14.13 8.30 -9.00
N GLU A 42 -14.40 8.35 -7.69
CA GLU A 42 -14.38 9.57 -6.87
C GLU A 42 -13.05 10.35 -6.96
N TYR A 43 -11.94 9.65 -7.20
CA TYR A 43 -10.59 10.25 -7.24
C TYR A 43 -10.02 10.30 -8.66
N ALA A 44 -10.75 9.88 -9.68
CA ALA A 44 -10.24 9.79 -11.06
C ALA A 44 -9.76 11.16 -11.60
N ASN A 45 -10.44 12.25 -11.22
CA ASN A 45 -10.12 13.62 -11.64
C ASN A 45 -9.21 14.37 -10.66
N THR A 46 -8.75 13.71 -9.59
CA THR A 46 -7.88 14.36 -8.59
C THR A 46 -6.41 14.28 -9.03
N LYS A 47 -5.64 15.33 -8.78
CA LYS A 47 -4.20 15.34 -9.08
C LYS A 47 -3.47 14.32 -8.20
N ALA A 48 -2.85 13.32 -8.82
CA ALA A 48 -1.96 12.39 -8.14
C ALA A 48 -0.65 13.08 -7.75
N ILE A 49 -0.27 12.98 -6.49
CA ILE A 49 1.01 13.48 -5.99
C ILE A 49 1.99 12.31 -5.95
N GLN A 50 3.15 12.48 -6.61
CA GLN A 50 4.26 11.55 -6.52
C GLN A 50 5.27 12.05 -5.49
N ILE A 51 5.73 11.18 -4.60
CA ILE A 51 6.76 11.48 -3.61
C ILE A 51 8.13 11.23 -4.26
N GLU A 52 8.94 12.27 -4.41
CA GLU A 52 10.23 12.19 -5.13
C GLU A 52 11.22 11.18 -4.52
N ASP A 53 11.24 11.08 -3.18
CA ASP A 53 12.10 10.13 -2.46
C ASP A 53 11.68 8.66 -2.67
N ALA A 54 10.40 8.42 -2.99
CA ALA A 54 9.86 7.08 -3.21
C ALA A 54 9.87 6.68 -4.70
N LYS A 55 10.46 7.49 -5.57
CA LYS A 55 10.49 7.25 -7.02
C LYS A 55 11.48 6.14 -7.36
N ILE A 56 11.05 5.23 -8.24
CA ILE A 56 11.90 4.18 -8.79
C ILE A 56 12.92 4.82 -9.72
N ARG A 57 14.21 4.56 -9.47
CA ARG A 57 15.32 5.10 -10.29
C ARG A 57 16.21 4.03 -10.92
N LYS A 58 16.21 2.79 -10.41
CA LYS A 58 17.00 1.68 -11.00
C LYS A 58 16.22 0.99 -12.13
N PRO A 59 16.87 0.16 -12.95
CA PRO A 59 16.20 -0.64 -13.97
C PRO A 59 15.18 -1.63 -13.38
N VAL A 60 14.20 -2.03 -14.20
CA VAL A 60 13.09 -2.93 -13.81
C VAL A 60 13.58 -4.25 -13.22
N ALA A 61 14.72 -4.77 -13.67
CA ALA A 61 15.32 -6.01 -13.17
C ALA A 61 15.60 -6.03 -11.65
N TYR A 62 15.63 -4.86 -10.99
CA TYR A 62 15.87 -4.74 -9.54
C TYR A 62 14.58 -4.73 -8.71
N TYR A 63 13.40 -4.80 -9.35
CA TYR A 63 12.13 -4.61 -8.69
C TYR A 63 11.12 -5.70 -9.09
N THR A 64 10.16 -5.92 -8.20
CA THR A 64 8.95 -6.71 -8.48
C THR A 64 7.76 -5.90 -8.01
N THR A 65 6.62 -6.09 -8.65
CA THR A 65 5.40 -5.38 -8.27
C THR A 65 4.72 -6.09 -7.09
N ILE A 66 4.05 -5.32 -6.23
CA ILE A 66 3.25 -5.90 -5.13
C ILE A 66 2.13 -6.78 -5.70
N TYR A 67 1.66 -6.46 -6.91
CA TYR A 67 0.69 -7.26 -7.65
C TYR A 67 1.21 -8.67 -7.95
N GLU A 68 2.43 -8.80 -8.48
CA GLU A 68 3.07 -10.10 -8.74
C GLU A 68 3.22 -10.91 -7.45
N ILE A 69 3.72 -10.27 -6.38
CA ILE A 69 3.86 -10.93 -5.08
C ILE A 69 2.50 -11.43 -4.59
N ALA A 70 1.46 -10.59 -4.64
CA ALA A 70 0.12 -10.93 -4.19
C ALA A 70 -0.43 -12.14 -4.97
N ARG A 71 -0.25 -12.16 -6.29
CA ARG A 71 -0.65 -13.29 -7.15
C ARG A 71 0.06 -14.58 -6.77
N LEU A 72 1.37 -14.53 -6.54
CA LEU A 72 2.18 -15.70 -6.15
C LEU A 72 1.75 -16.31 -4.80
N ILE A 73 1.27 -15.49 -3.86
CA ILE A 73 0.80 -15.96 -2.55
C ILE A 73 -0.70 -16.33 -2.54
N GLY A 74 -1.32 -16.43 -3.73
CA GLY A 74 -2.70 -16.88 -3.91
C GLY A 74 -3.75 -15.79 -3.69
N TRP A 75 -3.47 -14.56 -4.13
CA TRP A 75 -4.51 -13.55 -4.35
C TRP A 75 -4.96 -13.58 -5.81
N GLU A 76 -6.26 -13.76 -6.01
CA GLU A 76 -6.90 -13.62 -7.31
C GLU A 76 -7.51 -12.21 -7.41
N PRO A 77 -7.23 -11.46 -8.50
CA PRO A 77 -7.71 -10.09 -8.71
C PRO A 77 -9.22 -9.93 -8.71
#